data_AF-A0A835UF45-F1
#
_entry.id   AF-A0A835UF45-F1
#
_cell.length_a   1.000
_cell.length_b   1.000
_cell.length_c   1.000
_cell.angle_alpha   90.00
_cell.angle_beta   90.00
_cell.angle_gamma   90.00
#
_symmetry.space_group_name_H-M   'P 1'
#
loop_
_entity.id
_entity.type
_entity.pdbx_description
1 polymer ?
#
loop_
_entity_poly.entity_id
_entity_poly.type
_entity_poly.pdbx_seq_one_letter_code
_entity_poly.pdbx_strand_id
1 'polypeptide(L)'
;MEKKNEQLWKLLKECYSSGLITPHQMMKGFGRVADCFDDLVLDIPDVQEQFIIYVERAKTEGWLDPSFTFGKAGCEAHQRFCT
;
A
#
# COMPACT_ATOMS: atom_id res chain seq x y z
N MET A 1 1.77 -19.40 6.14
CA MET A 1 0.83 -18.81 5.15
C MET A 1 1.58 -18.13 3.98
N GLU A 2 2.80 -18.56 3.64
CA GLU A 2 3.70 -17.72 2.83
C GLU A 2 3.63 -17.84 1.29
N LYS A 3 3.06 -18.91 0.71
CA LYS A 3 3.18 -19.12 -0.76
C LYS A 3 2.40 -18.12 -1.62
N LYS A 4 1.22 -17.66 -1.16
CA LYS A 4 0.35 -16.77 -1.94
C LYS A 4 0.87 -15.32 -1.97
N ASN A 5 1.43 -14.86 -0.86
CA ASN A 5 1.90 -13.49 -0.72
C ASN A 5 3.11 -13.22 -1.63
N GLU A 6 4.00 -14.20 -1.78
CA GLU A 6 5.14 -14.09 -2.70
C GLU A 6 4.74 -14.09 -4.18
N GLN A 7 3.66 -14.79 -4.56
CA GLN A 7 3.14 -14.74 -5.93
C GLN A 7 2.52 -13.38 -6.24
N LEU A 8 1.74 -12.83 -5.31
CA LEU A 8 1.18 -11.48 -5.43
C LEU A 8 2.30 -10.43 -5.52
N TRP A 9 3.33 -10.55 -4.68
CA TRP A 9 4.47 -9.63 -4.70
C TRP A 9 5.19 -9.64 -6.05
N LYS A 10 5.45 -10.83 -6.60
CA LYS A 10 6.04 -10.98 -7.93
C LYS A 10 5.19 -10.33 -9.01
N LEU A 11 3.88 -10.53 -8.98
CA LEU A 11 2.97 -9.90 -9.93
C LEU A 11 3.04 -8.36 -9.85
N LEU A 12 2.97 -7.79 -8.65
CA LEU A 12 3.06 -6.34 -8.45
C LEU A 12 4.40 -5.79 -8.94
N LYS A 13 5.50 -6.52 -8.70
CA LYS A 13 6.83 -6.15 -9.19
C LYS A 13 6.90 -6.11 -10.70
N GLU A 14 6.38 -7.13 -11.39
CA GLU A 14 6.35 -7.18 -12.85
C GLU A 14 5.45 -6.07 -13.43
N CYS A 15 4.29 -5.83 -12.84
CA CYS A 15 3.38 -4.75 -13.26
C CYS A 15 3.99 -3.36 -13.07
N TYR A 16 4.76 -3.13 -12.00
CA TYR A 16 5.48 -1.88 -11.79
C TYR A 16 6.64 -1.72 -12.78
N SER A 17 7.44 -2.77 -12.96
CA SER A 17 8.62 -2.76 -13.83
C SER A 17 8.26 -2.62 -15.31
N SER A 18 7.11 -3.16 -15.73
CA SER A 18 6.55 -3.00 -17.07
C SER A 18 5.83 -1.66 -17.30
N GLY A 19 5.69 -0.83 -16.26
CA GLY A 19 5.00 0.46 -16.33
C GLY A 19 3.47 0.37 -16.39
N LEU A 20 2.89 -0.83 -16.22
CA LEU A 20 1.43 -1.03 -16.17
C LEU A 20 0.83 -0.37 -14.92
N ILE A 21 1.56 -0.39 -13.80
CA ILE A 21 1.19 0.30 -12.57
C ILE A 21 2.22 1.38 -12.32
N THR A 22 1.77 2.64 -12.35
CA THR A 22 2.63 3.79 -12.03
C THR A 22 2.84 3.92 -10.52
N PRO A 23 3.91 4.60 -10.06
CA PRO A 23 4.13 4.86 -8.62
C PRO A 23 2.92 5.50 -7.94
N HIS A 24 2.25 6.43 -8.63
CA HIS A 24 1.03 7.07 -8.13
C HIS A 24 -0.13 6.10 -7.95
N GLN A 25 -0.31 5.16 -8.89
CA GLN A 25 -1.32 4.10 -8.78
C GLN A 25 -1.00 3.14 -7.64
N MET A 26 0.28 2.82 -7.45
CA MET A 26 0.73 1.99 -6.34
C MET A 26 0.44 2.67 -5.00
N MET A 27 0.85 3.92 -4.83
CA MET A 27 0.55 4.73 -3.64
C MET A 27 -0.95 4.78 -3.32
N LYS A 28 -1.80 5.02 -4.32
CA LYS A 28 -3.26 5.01 -4.15
C LYS A 28 -3.78 3.64 -3.72
N GLY A 29 -3.23 2.56 -4.28
CA GLY A 29 -3.58 1.20 -3.88
C GLY A 29 -3.28 0.92 -2.41
N PHE A 30 -2.08 1.28 -1.95
CA PHE A 30 -1.69 1.16 -0.55
C PHE A 30 -2.57 2.04 0.37
N GLY A 31 -2.85 3.28 -0.02
CA GLY A 31 -3.76 4.17 0.72
C GLY A 31 -5.15 3.56 0.91
N ARG A 32 -5.74 2.99 -0.14
CA ARG A 32 -7.06 2.33 -0.07
C ARG A 32 -7.09 1.14 0.88
N VAL A 33 -5.99 0.38 0.98
CA VAL A 33 -5.91 -0.74 1.94
C VAL A 33 -5.91 -0.21 3.38
N ALA A 34 -5.19 0.89 3.63
CA ALA A 34 -5.17 1.55 4.92
C ALA A 34 -6.55 2.12 5.30
N ASP A 35 -7.29 2.67 4.34
CA ASP A 35 -8.65 3.20 4.57
C ASP A 35 -9.64 2.11 5.02
N CYS A 36 -9.43 0.87 4.60
CA CYS A 36 -10.27 -0.28 4.97
C CYS A 36 -9.85 -0.96 6.29
N PHE A 37 -8.90 -0.40 7.05
CA PHE A 37 -8.41 -1.05 8.27
C PHE A 37 -9.47 -1.29 9.33
N ASP A 38 -10.40 -0.34 9.51
CA ASP A 38 -11.46 -0.45 10.53
C ASP A 38 -12.35 -1.68 10.26
N ASP A 39 -12.55 -2.04 8.99
CA ASP A 39 -13.27 -3.26 8.60
C ASP A 39 -12.38 -4.50 8.64
N LEU A 40 -11.16 -4.40 8.12
CA LEU A 40 -10.23 -5.54 8.02
C LEU A 40 -9.78 -6.08 9.39
N VAL A 41 -9.71 -5.22 10.41
CA VAL A 41 -9.30 -5.63 11.76
C VAL A 41 -10.31 -6.57 12.41
N LEU A 42 -11.58 -6.54 11.98
CA LEU A 42 -12.63 -7.42 12.48
C LEU A 42 -12.35 -8.89 12.13
N ASP A 43 -11.79 -9.14 10.94
CA ASP A 43 -11.44 -10.48 10.46
C ASP A 43 -9.97 -10.83 10.74
N ILE A 44 -9.08 -9.84 10.72
CA ILE A 44 -7.62 -10.01 10.82
C ILE A 44 -7.08 -9.06 11.90
N PRO A 45 -6.90 -9.53 13.15
CA PRO A 45 -6.52 -8.66 14.26
C PRO A 45 -5.15 -7.98 14.05
N ASP A 46 -4.23 -8.64 13.34
CA ASP A 46 -2.86 -8.15 13.14
C ASP A 46 -2.67 -7.39 11.80
N VAL A 47 -3.75 -6.95 11.16
CA VAL A 47 -3.69 -6.34 9.81
C VAL A 47 -2.75 -5.15 9.74
N GLN A 48 -2.69 -4.33 10.80
CA GLN A 48 -1.84 -3.15 10.85
C GLN A 48 -0.35 -3.53 10.85
N GLU A 49 0.03 -4.51 11.67
CA GLU A 49 1.41 -5.00 11.77
C GLU A 49 1.87 -5.62 10.44
N GLN A 50 0.99 -6.43 9.83
CA GLN A 50 1.26 -7.02 8.52
C GLN A 50 1.42 -5.94 7.45
N PHE A 51 0.56 -4.93 7.46
CA PHE A 51 0.62 -3.85 6.46
C PHE A 51 1.88 -2.99 6.60
N ILE A 52 2.35 -2.71 7.81
CA ILE A 52 3.63 -2.02 8.03
C ILE A 52 4.76 -2.76 7.32
N ILE A 53 4.82 -4.09 7.45
CA ILE A 53 5.86 -4.91 6.78
C ILE A 53 5.78 -4.74 5.25
N TYR A 54 4.58 -4.74 4.68
CA TYR A 54 4.40 -4.55 3.23
C TYR A 54 4.78 -3.14 2.77
N VAL A 55 4.46 -2.11 3.55
CA VAL A 55 4.83 -0.73 3.23
C VAL A 55 6.34 -0.55 3.25
N GLU A 56 7.03 -1.07 4.25
CA GLU A 56 8.49 -0.99 4.32
C GLU A 56 9.16 -1.76 3.19
N ARG A 57 8.61 -2.93 2.81
CA ARG A 57 9.07 -3.67 1.63
C ARG A 57 8.83 -2.86 0.35
N ALA A 58 7.69 -2.20 0.20
CA ALA A 58 7.36 -1.40 -0.97
C ALA A 58 8.22 -0.13 -1.09
N LYS A 59 8.58 0.51 0.04
CA LYS A 59 9.56 1.60 0.07
C LYS A 59 10.94 1.12 -0.39
N THR A 60 11.37 -0.04 0.08
CA THR A 60 12.67 -0.64 -0.30
C THR A 60 12.74 -0.97 -1.78
N GLU A 61 11.64 -1.43 -2.39
CA GLU A 61 11.54 -1.67 -3.83
C GLU A 61 11.34 -0.38 -4.67
N GLY A 62 11.25 0.78 -4.03
CA GLY A 62 11.08 2.08 -4.70
C GLY A 62 9.68 2.29 -5.29
N TRP A 63 8.68 1.56 -4.80
CA TRP A 63 7.28 1.69 -5.23
C TRP A 63 6.55 2.82 -4.53
N LEU A 64 6.94 3.09 -3.27
CA LEU A 64 6.40 4.14 -2.43
C LEU A 64 7.53 5.10 -2.06
N ASP A 65 7.18 6.37 -1.90
CA ASP A 65 8.10 7.36 -1.37
C ASP A 65 8.45 7.03 0.10
N PRO A 66 9.70 7.25 0.56
CA PRO A 66 10.06 7.07 1.96
C PRO A 66 9.18 7.87 2.94
N SER A 67 8.66 9.02 2.49
CA SER A 67 7.73 9.87 3.25
C SER A 67 6.28 9.38 3.23
N PHE A 68 5.98 8.28 2.53
CA PHE A 68 4.64 7.69 2.53
C PHE A 68 4.23 7.33 3.96
N THR A 69 3.11 7.92 4.38
CA THR A 69 2.47 7.68 5.67
C THR A 69 1.05 7.19 5.42
N PHE A 70 0.60 6.29 6.27
CA PHE A 70 -0.75 5.73 6.26
C PHE A 70 -1.25 5.72 7.70
N GLY A 71 -2.44 6.26 7.94
CA GLY A 71 -2.95 6.44 9.29
C GLY A 71 -3.88 7.64 9.41
N LYS A 72 -4.90 7.50 10.25
CA LYS A 72 -6.07 8.38 10.38
C LYS A 72 -5.70 9.84 10.64
N ALA A 73 -5.57 10.64 9.59
CA ALA A 73 -5.97 12.04 9.64
C ALA A 73 -7.49 12.05 9.46
N GLY A 74 -8.23 12.19 10.55
CA GLY A 74 -9.59 12.73 10.41
C GLY A 74 -9.48 14.05 9.65
N CYS A 75 -10.29 14.18 8.59
CA CYS A 75 -10.36 15.23 7.57
C CYS A 75 -9.66 14.88 6.24
N GLU A 76 -10.53 14.61 5.27
CA GLU A 76 -10.36 14.69 3.82
C GLU A 76 -9.24 15.64 3.38
N ALA A 77 -8.04 15.11 3.15
CA ALA A 77 -7.15 15.71 2.18
C ALA A 77 -7.50 15.09 0.83
N HIS A 78 -8.57 15.63 0.22
CA HIS A 78 -8.77 15.59 -1.22
C HIS A 78 -7.40 15.80 -1.85
N GLN A 79 -6.89 14.79 -2.54
CA GLN A 79 -5.62 14.83 -3.25
C GLN A 79 -5.77 15.85 -4.38
N ARG A 80 -5.67 17.12 -4.02
CA ARG A 80 -5.71 18.28 -4.87
C ARG A 80 -4.33 18.33 -5.53
N PHE A 81 -4.23 17.69 -6.68
CA PHE A 81 -3.23 18.08 -7.66
C PHE A 81 -3.51 19.54 -8.03
N CYS A 82 -2.74 20.45 -7.47
CA CYS A 82 -2.55 21.81 -7.99
C CYS A 82 -1.06 22.13 -7.89
N THR A 83 -0.33 21.86 -8.97
CA THR A 83 0.67 22.79 -9.52
C THR A 83 0.71 22.56 -11.02
#